data_AF-A0A6L7EYZ3-F1
#
_entry.id   AF-A0A6L7EYZ3-F1
#
_cell.length_a   1.000
_cell.length_b   1.000
_cell.length_c   1.000
_cell.angle_alpha   90.00
_cell.angle_beta   90.00
_cell.angle_gamma   90.00
#
_symmetry.space_group_name_H-M   'P 1'
#
loop_
_entity.id
_entity.type
_entity.pdbx_description
1 polymer ?
#
loop_
_entity_poly.entity_id
_entity_poly.type
_entity_poly.pdbx_seq_one_letter_code
_entity_poly.pdbx_strand_id
1 'polypeptide(L)'
;MDFDQYVAARYGRLIEHAVLLGVAEGQAGTYVDRVLLEQRKRIRRADDPDPLVHEALERAIGGEEKRERSPGPFVAVAIVAVVAVVAVALSWRPSTQAMPSLFGLDGTAAEGLLDDAGFDVVLRPSRACEPDGLVLGSDPAAGRLVTEGSTVTVRTAVPSGSTCDADYPARTAAWGFIAFALGGPAPDFARTVRVVVDGSEPWALDRVAAVDQDRWSTLLEAIATAGRVPASTPTGMPRLVVRTSTPPAETCGVERPPGVGDREALRFEIDPRADDEEPGCPFTVDLYRTGGPLSGAIDGVVVYTGR
;
A
#
# COMPACT_ATOMS: atom_id res chain seq x y z
N MET A 1 84.98 -19.20 19.92
CA MET A 1 84.06 -20.36 20.02
C MET A 1 83.27 -20.41 18.73
N ASP A 2 83.16 -21.59 18.15
CA ASP A 2 82.30 -21.81 16.98
C ASP A 2 80.83 -21.65 17.37
N PHE A 3 80.00 -21.13 16.47
CA PHE A 3 78.57 -20.89 16.74
C PHE A 3 77.85 -22.20 17.10
N ASP A 4 78.22 -23.29 16.42
CA ASP A 4 77.64 -24.61 16.66
C ASP A 4 78.03 -25.17 18.03
N GLN A 5 79.26 -24.91 18.50
CA GLN A 5 79.70 -25.27 19.86
C GLN A 5 78.93 -24.49 20.93
N TYR A 6 78.65 -23.21 20.67
CA TYR A 6 77.85 -22.38 21.58
C TYR A 6 76.40 -22.85 21.69
N VAL A 7 75.77 -23.18 20.56
CA VAL A 7 74.39 -23.71 20.51
C VAL A 7 74.31 -25.07 21.21
N ALA A 8 75.28 -25.97 20.96
CA ALA A 8 75.32 -27.27 21.61
C ALA A 8 75.48 -27.16 23.14
N ALA A 9 76.31 -26.24 23.62
CA ALA A 9 76.47 -25.99 25.06
C ALA A 9 75.18 -25.47 25.72
N ARG A 10 74.46 -24.57 25.03
CA ARG A 10 73.19 -24.00 25.54
C ARG A 10 72.08 -25.05 25.55
N TYR A 11 72.01 -25.88 24.52
CA TYR A 11 71.08 -27.01 24.45
C TYR A 11 71.35 -28.05 25.55
N GLY A 12 72.63 -28.35 25.84
CA GLY A 12 73.03 -29.23 26.94
C GLY A 12 72.50 -28.76 28.30
N ARG A 13 72.57 -27.45 28.59
CA ARG A 13 72.04 -26.89 29.84
C ARG A 13 70.52 -27.00 29.96
N LEU A 14 69.79 -26.92 28.84
CA LEU A 14 68.33 -27.12 28.83
C LEU A 14 67.96 -28.58 29.11
N ILE A 15 68.74 -29.54 28.61
CA ILE A 15 68.57 -30.96 28.92
C ILE A 15 68.80 -31.20 30.42
N GLU A 16 69.89 -30.67 30.98
CA GLU A 16 70.16 -30.78 32.43
C GLU A 16 69.01 -30.18 33.25
N HIS A 17 68.49 -29.01 32.85
CA HIS A 17 67.35 -28.38 33.51
C HIS A 17 66.08 -29.23 33.41
N ALA A 18 65.79 -29.83 32.25
CA ALA A 18 64.66 -30.74 32.07
C ALA A 18 64.76 -31.97 33.00
N VAL A 19 65.97 -32.53 33.14
CA VAL A 19 66.23 -33.66 34.05
C VAL A 19 66.03 -33.26 35.51
N LEU A 20 66.50 -32.07 35.90
CA LEU A 20 66.26 -31.51 37.24
C LEU A 20 64.77 -31.30 37.54
N LEU A 21 63.98 -30.97 36.51
CA LEU A 21 62.52 -30.84 36.59
C LEU A 21 61.79 -32.19 36.62
N GLY A 22 62.52 -33.31 36.60
CA GLY A 22 61.97 -34.65 36.78
C GLY A 22 61.73 -35.45 35.48
N VAL A 23 62.22 -34.98 34.34
CA VAL A 23 62.15 -35.74 33.07
C VAL A 23 63.23 -36.81 33.04
N ALA A 24 62.89 -38.02 32.61
CA ALA A 24 63.87 -39.09 32.43
C ALA A 24 64.96 -38.67 31.42
N GLU A 25 66.23 -38.98 31.71
CA GLU A 25 67.40 -38.55 30.93
C GLU A 25 67.29 -38.91 29.43
N GLY A 26 66.75 -40.09 29.12
CA GLY A 26 66.50 -40.52 27.73
C GLY A 26 65.36 -39.81 27.00
N GLN A 27 64.54 -39.01 27.70
CA GLN A 27 63.40 -38.27 27.14
C GLN A 27 63.58 -36.74 27.20
N ALA A 28 64.55 -36.23 27.97
CA ALA A 28 64.78 -34.82 28.19
C ALA A 28 64.97 -34.03 26.89
N GLY A 29 65.74 -34.57 25.93
CA GLY A 29 65.93 -33.96 24.61
C GLY A 29 64.61 -33.77 23.84
N THR A 30 63.72 -34.76 23.86
CA THR A 30 62.41 -34.69 23.16
C THR A 30 61.50 -33.62 23.76
N TYR A 31 61.53 -33.42 25.08
CA TYR A 31 60.76 -32.37 25.74
C TYR A 31 61.28 -30.98 25.42
N VAL A 32 62.61 -30.80 25.47
CA VAL A 32 63.26 -29.53 25.11
C VAL A 32 62.97 -29.18 23.65
N ASP A 33 63.08 -30.15 22.72
CA ASP A 33 62.77 -29.94 21.30
C ASP A 33 61.33 -29.49 21.07
N ARG A 34 60.37 -30.12 21.76
CA ARG A 34 58.96 -29.73 21.68
C ARG A 34 58.76 -28.28 22.12
N VAL A 35 59.32 -27.90 23.27
CA VAL A 35 59.18 -26.53 23.82
C VAL A 35 59.84 -25.51 22.90
N LEU A 36 61.02 -25.80 22.37
CA LEU A 36 61.70 -24.92 21.41
C LEU A 36 60.89 -24.75 20.12
N LEU A 37 60.24 -25.80 19.62
CA LEU A 37 59.35 -25.73 18.46
C LEU A 37 58.09 -24.89 18.74
N GLU A 38 57.42 -25.13 19.87
CA GLU A 38 56.23 -24.38 20.27
C GLU A 38 56.53 -22.89 20.49
N GLN A 39 57.67 -22.59 21.12
CA GLN A 39 58.07 -21.21 21.43
C GLN A 39 58.91 -20.53 20.33
N ARG A 40 59.18 -21.19 19.19
CA ARG A 40 60.04 -20.70 18.09
C ARG A 40 59.76 -19.25 17.69
N LYS A 41 58.49 -18.85 17.59
CA LYS A 41 58.09 -17.49 17.21
C LYS A 41 58.44 -16.45 18.28
N ARG A 42 58.33 -16.81 19.56
CA ARG A 42 58.64 -15.92 20.69
C ARG A 42 60.14 -15.83 20.90
N ILE A 43 60.86 -16.95 20.82
CA ILE A 43 62.32 -17.02 20.85
C ILE A 43 62.93 -16.09 19.79
N ARG A 44 62.43 -16.16 18.55
CA ARG A 44 62.94 -15.32 17.45
C ARG A 44 62.77 -13.81 17.69
N ARG A 45 61.80 -13.41 18.53
CA ARG A 45 61.47 -12.01 18.81
C ARG A 45 62.05 -11.51 20.12
N ALA A 46 62.68 -12.37 20.90
CA ALA A 46 63.21 -12.03 22.21
C ALA A 46 64.66 -11.58 22.10
N ASP A 47 65.01 -10.51 22.80
CA ASP A 47 66.40 -10.03 22.88
C ASP A 47 67.28 -10.99 23.71
N ASP A 48 66.71 -11.66 24.71
CA ASP A 48 67.30 -12.82 25.40
C ASP A 48 66.29 -13.96 25.54
N PRO A 49 66.49 -15.11 24.87
CA PRO A 49 65.53 -16.20 24.88
C PRO A 49 65.66 -17.15 26.09
N ASP A 50 66.72 -17.06 26.90
CA ASP A 50 66.93 -18.01 28.01
C ASP A 50 65.77 -18.05 29.02
N PRO A 51 65.37 -16.94 29.65
CA PRO A 51 64.30 -16.98 30.66
C PRO A 51 62.97 -17.47 30.08
N LEU A 52 62.67 -17.14 28.81
CA LEU A 52 61.45 -17.59 28.14
C LEU A 52 61.42 -19.10 27.92
N VAL A 53 62.55 -19.71 27.55
CA VAL A 53 62.63 -21.15 27.31
C VAL A 53 62.58 -21.92 28.63
N HIS A 54 63.27 -21.46 29.67
CA HIS A 54 63.24 -22.11 30.98
C HIS A 54 61.83 -22.07 31.59
N GLU A 55 61.16 -20.92 31.56
CA GLU A 55 59.79 -20.77 32.05
C GLU A 55 58.78 -21.60 31.22
N ALA A 56 58.99 -21.72 29.91
CA ALA A 56 58.17 -22.57 29.05
C ALA A 56 58.38 -24.07 29.34
N LEU A 57 59.62 -24.48 29.60
CA LEU A 57 59.98 -25.85 29.94
C LEU A 57 59.40 -26.25 31.30
N GLU A 58 59.52 -25.37 32.31
CA GLU A 58 58.92 -25.56 33.64
C GLU A 58 57.39 -25.69 33.55
N ARG A 59 56.73 -24.84 32.77
CA ARG A 59 55.28 -24.91 32.57
C ARG A 59 54.85 -26.18 31.83
N ALA A 60 55.61 -26.60 30.82
CA ALA A 60 55.31 -27.78 30.02
C ALA A 60 55.46 -29.08 30.83
N ILE A 61 56.44 -29.13 31.73
CA ILE A 61 56.69 -30.29 32.61
C ILE A 61 55.78 -30.24 33.85
N GLY A 62 55.54 -29.05 34.41
CA GLY A 62 54.74 -28.80 35.61
C GLY A 62 53.24 -28.98 35.43
N GLY A 63 52.75 -29.20 34.21
CA GLY A 63 51.37 -29.61 33.96
C GLY A 63 50.31 -28.58 34.37
N GLU A 64 50.56 -27.29 34.14
CA GLU A 64 49.49 -26.29 34.30
C GLU A 64 48.55 -26.35 33.09
N GLU A 65 47.50 -27.16 33.19
CA GLU A 65 46.38 -27.13 32.25
C GLU A 65 45.78 -25.72 32.23
N LYS A 66 46.00 -24.98 31.14
CA LYS A 66 45.28 -23.74 30.87
C LYS A 66 43.80 -24.07 30.70
N ARG A 67 43.04 -23.87 31.78
CA ARG A 67 41.58 -23.94 31.79
C ARG A 67 41.04 -22.80 30.93
N GLU A 68 40.82 -23.05 29.64
CA GLU A 68 40.15 -22.12 28.73
C GLU A 68 38.75 -21.82 29.26
N ARG A 69 38.56 -20.61 29.79
CA ARG A 69 37.24 -20.10 30.15
C ARG A 69 36.45 -19.89 28.86
N SER A 70 35.56 -20.81 28.52
CA SER A 70 34.60 -20.62 27.43
C SER A 70 33.58 -19.54 27.82
N PRO A 71 33.12 -18.69 26.88
CA PRO A 71 32.11 -17.67 27.15
C PRO A 71 30.72 -18.31 27.18
N GLY A 72 30.47 -19.19 28.16
CA GLY A 72 29.32 -20.11 28.21
C GLY A 72 27.92 -19.47 28.27
N PRO A 73 27.65 -18.39 29.02
CA PRO A 73 26.28 -17.86 29.11
C PRO A 73 26.01 -16.65 28.20
N PHE A 74 27.01 -15.81 27.94
CA PHE A 74 26.80 -14.55 27.20
C PHE A 74 26.51 -14.76 25.72
N VAL A 75 27.12 -15.77 25.08
CA VAL A 75 26.86 -16.11 23.68
C VAL A 75 25.44 -16.67 23.54
N ALA A 76 25.01 -17.54 24.46
CA ALA A 76 23.65 -18.08 24.47
C ALA A 76 22.60 -16.98 24.67
N VAL A 77 22.82 -16.05 25.61
CA VAL A 77 21.93 -14.90 25.84
C VAL A 77 21.88 -13.98 24.61
N ALA A 78 23.03 -13.71 23.98
CA ALA A 78 23.07 -12.91 22.76
C ALA A 78 22.29 -13.58 21.61
N ILE A 79 22.43 -14.90 21.44
CA ILE A 79 21.66 -15.65 20.45
C ILE A 79 20.16 -15.57 20.74
N VAL A 80 19.74 -15.76 22.00
CA VAL A 80 18.32 -15.67 22.39
C VAL A 80 17.76 -14.27 22.14
N ALA A 81 18.53 -13.21 22.46
CA ALA A 81 18.12 -11.83 22.20
C ALA A 81 17.97 -11.56 20.70
N VAL A 82 18.91 -12.02 19.86
CA VAL A 82 18.82 -11.91 18.40
C VAL A 82 17.61 -12.67 17.87
N VAL A 83 17.37 -13.90 18.33
CA VAL A 83 16.19 -14.68 17.93
C VAL A 83 14.90 -13.99 18.33
N ALA A 84 14.82 -13.41 19.53
CA ALA A 84 13.65 -12.66 19.98
C ALA A 84 13.40 -11.40 19.13
N VAL A 85 14.44 -10.63 18.81
CA VAL A 85 14.33 -9.45 17.94
C VAL A 85 13.89 -9.85 16.53
N VAL A 86 14.49 -10.91 15.97
CA VAL A 86 14.09 -11.44 14.66
C VAL A 86 12.66 -11.95 14.68
N ALA A 87 12.24 -12.65 15.73
CA ALA A 87 10.85 -13.11 15.87
C ALA A 87 9.87 -11.94 15.95
N VAL A 88 10.18 -10.89 16.71
CA VAL A 88 9.36 -9.67 16.80
C VAL A 88 9.31 -8.96 15.45
N ALA A 89 10.44 -8.77 14.78
CA ALA A 89 10.50 -8.13 13.47
C ALA A 89 9.73 -8.91 12.39
N LEU A 90 9.80 -10.25 12.40
CA LEU A 90 9.05 -11.11 11.49
C LEU A 90 7.55 -11.16 11.83
N SER A 91 7.19 -10.88 13.08
CA SER A 91 5.79 -10.84 13.53
C SER A 91 5.09 -9.50 13.25
N TRP A 92 5.85 -8.40 13.11
CA TRP A 92 5.32 -7.11 12.69
C TRP A 92 5.06 -7.10 11.19
N ARG A 93 3.80 -7.39 10.82
CA ARG A 93 3.28 -7.06 9.49
C ARG A 93 2.57 -5.70 9.59
N PRO A 94 2.95 -4.69 8.80
CA PRO A 94 2.22 -3.44 8.79
C PRO A 94 0.77 -3.71 8.38
N SER A 95 -0.17 -3.07 9.06
CA SER A 95 -1.59 -3.09 8.72
C SER A 95 -1.77 -2.62 7.27
N THR A 96 -2.53 -3.41 6.50
CA THR A 96 -2.94 -3.04 5.16
C THR A 96 -4.45 -2.96 5.09
N GLN A 97 -4.94 -1.94 4.39
CA GLN A 97 -6.35 -1.72 4.16
C GLN A 97 -6.61 -1.55 2.67
N ALA A 98 -7.80 -1.92 2.21
CA ALA A 98 -8.23 -1.64 0.85
C ALA A 98 -8.44 -0.13 0.67
N MET A 99 -7.84 0.43 -0.38
CA MET A 99 -8.01 1.81 -0.78
C MET A 99 -9.50 2.09 -1.07
N PRO A 100 -10.13 3.08 -0.40
CA PRO A 100 -11.53 3.39 -0.65
C PRO A 100 -11.75 3.96 -2.07
N SER A 101 -12.97 3.80 -2.59
CA SER A 101 -13.40 4.53 -3.79
C SER A 101 -13.53 6.02 -3.46
N LEU A 102 -13.01 6.87 -4.35
CA LEU A 102 -13.10 8.34 -4.27
C LEU A 102 -14.12 8.91 -5.27
N PHE A 103 -14.98 8.05 -5.83
CA PHE A 103 -15.92 8.44 -6.86
C PHE A 103 -16.90 9.50 -6.36
N GLY A 104 -17.05 10.58 -7.15
CA GLY A 104 -17.96 11.68 -6.83
C GLY A 104 -17.45 12.64 -5.75
N LEU A 105 -16.24 12.45 -5.23
CA LEU A 105 -15.62 13.37 -4.29
C LEU A 105 -14.84 14.47 -5.02
N ASP A 106 -14.74 15.63 -4.38
CA ASP A 106 -13.73 16.64 -4.73
C ASP A 106 -12.43 16.39 -3.95
N GLY A 107 -11.37 17.14 -4.30
CA GLY A 107 -10.06 16.99 -3.66
C GLY A 107 -10.09 17.16 -2.14
N THR A 108 -10.91 18.06 -1.60
CA THR A 108 -10.98 18.33 -0.15
C THR A 108 -11.72 17.22 0.59
N ALA A 109 -12.84 16.73 0.04
CA ALA A 109 -13.57 15.61 0.60
C ALA A 109 -12.76 14.31 0.51
N ALA A 110 -12.00 14.11 -0.57
CA ALA A 110 -11.12 12.97 -0.73
C ALA A 110 -9.93 13.00 0.23
N GLU A 111 -9.33 14.17 0.45
CA GLU A 111 -8.28 14.37 1.46
C GLU A 111 -8.79 13.99 2.85
N GLY A 112 -9.94 14.54 3.27
CA GLY A 112 -10.53 14.19 4.56
C GLY A 112 -10.85 12.70 4.72
N LEU A 113 -11.43 12.06 3.69
CA LEU A 113 -11.73 10.62 3.74
C LEU A 113 -10.47 9.75 3.87
N LEU A 114 -9.38 10.14 3.21
CA LEU A 114 -8.14 9.37 3.21
C LEU A 114 -7.30 9.63 4.47
N ASP A 115 -7.29 10.87 4.98
CA ASP A 115 -6.68 11.20 6.27
C ASP A 115 -7.37 10.44 7.40
N ASP A 116 -8.71 10.39 7.40
CA ASP A 116 -9.51 9.60 8.35
C ASP A 116 -9.21 8.08 8.24
N ALA A 117 -8.81 7.63 7.06
CA ALA A 117 -8.37 6.25 6.81
C ALA A 117 -6.87 6.01 7.10
N GLY A 118 -6.14 7.03 7.57
CA GLY A 118 -4.74 6.92 7.98
C GLY A 118 -3.73 6.96 6.83
N PHE A 119 -4.07 7.58 5.70
CA PHE A 119 -3.15 7.81 4.58
C PHE A 119 -2.66 9.26 4.56
N ASP A 120 -1.44 9.48 4.04
CA ASP A 120 -0.98 10.84 3.71
C ASP A 120 -1.46 11.19 2.30
N VAL A 121 -1.98 12.39 2.06
CA VAL A 121 -2.58 12.75 0.77
C VAL A 121 -1.76 13.81 0.02
N VAL A 122 -1.62 13.62 -1.29
CA VAL A 122 -1.03 14.60 -2.20
C VAL A 122 -2.00 14.88 -3.35
N LEU A 123 -2.57 16.08 -3.37
CA LEU A 123 -3.42 16.52 -4.48
C LEU A 123 -2.57 16.93 -5.71
N ARG A 124 -3.01 16.49 -6.89
CA ARG A 124 -2.40 16.80 -8.18
C ARG A 124 -3.47 17.21 -9.21
N PRO A 125 -3.58 18.50 -9.57
CA PRO A 125 -4.49 18.91 -10.63
C PRO A 125 -4.05 18.33 -11.98
N SER A 126 -5.03 17.90 -12.78
CA SER A 126 -4.85 17.34 -14.12
C SER A 126 -5.94 17.85 -15.05
N ARG A 127 -5.57 18.11 -16.30
CA ARG A 127 -6.53 18.55 -17.32
C ARG A 127 -7.52 17.42 -17.59
N ALA A 128 -8.81 17.70 -17.43
CA ALA A 128 -9.91 16.78 -17.72
C ALA A 128 -11.20 17.56 -17.93
N CYS A 129 -12.15 17.02 -18.68
CA CYS A 129 -13.43 17.69 -18.94
C CYS A 129 -14.48 17.45 -17.84
N GLU A 130 -14.04 17.17 -16.61
CA GLU A 130 -14.90 17.03 -15.44
C GLU A 130 -15.06 18.37 -14.69
N PRO A 131 -16.07 18.51 -13.81
CA PRO A 131 -16.16 19.64 -12.89
C PRO A 131 -14.85 19.92 -12.17
N ASP A 132 -14.52 21.20 -11.98
CA ASP A 132 -13.28 21.61 -11.35
C ASP A 132 -13.15 21.03 -9.94
N GLY A 133 -11.97 20.50 -9.61
CA GLY A 133 -11.68 19.88 -8.32
C GLY A 133 -12.18 18.45 -8.14
N LEU A 134 -13.00 17.91 -9.06
CA LEU A 134 -13.50 16.52 -8.96
C LEU A 134 -12.35 15.51 -9.04
N VAL A 135 -12.38 14.47 -8.21
CA VAL A 135 -11.39 13.38 -8.27
C VAL A 135 -11.53 12.56 -9.54
N LEU A 136 -10.42 12.44 -10.26
CA LEU A 136 -10.27 11.60 -11.46
C LEU A 136 -9.78 10.19 -11.12
N GLY A 137 -9.15 10.04 -9.95
CA GLY A 137 -8.62 8.79 -9.43
C GLY A 137 -7.37 9.01 -8.59
N SER A 138 -6.89 7.92 -7.99
CA SER A 138 -5.72 7.93 -7.10
C SER A 138 -4.64 6.95 -7.55
N ASP A 139 -3.44 7.14 -7.01
CA ASP A 139 -2.36 6.15 -7.01
C ASP A 139 -1.89 5.96 -5.56
N PRO A 140 -2.06 4.77 -4.95
CA PRO A 140 -2.67 3.55 -5.51
C PRO A 140 -4.15 3.70 -5.90
N ALA A 141 -4.60 2.89 -6.87
CA ALA A 141 -5.99 2.86 -7.33
C ALA A 141 -6.95 2.31 -6.24
N ALA A 142 -8.23 2.67 -6.32
CA ALA A 142 -9.25 2.17 -5.41
C ALA A 142 -9.33 0.62 -5.45
N GLY A 143 -9.64 0.01 -4.30
CA GLY A 143 -9.66 -1.45 -4.10
C GLY A 143 -8.28 -2.11 -3.91
N ARG A 144 -7.18 -1.42 -4.18
CA ARG A 144 -5.82 -1.96 -3.92
C ARG A 144 -5.55 -2.02 -2.43
N LEU A 145 -4.83 -3.05 -1.98
CA LEU A 145 -4.32 -3.10 -0.60
C LEU A 145 -3.14 -2.14 -0.46
N VAL A 146 -3.25 -1.20 0.47
CA VAL A 146 -2.28 -0.16 0.76
C VAL A 146 -1.89 -0.25 2.22
N THR A 147 -0.60 -0.06 2.50
CA THR A 147 -0.09 0.01 3.87
C THR A 147 -0.53 1.31 4.53
N GLU A 148 -1.01 1.25 5.77
CA GLU A 148 -1.34 2.45 6.54
C GLU A 148 -0.13 3.40 6.64
N GLY A 149 -0.37 4.71 6.63
CA GLY A 149 0.67 5.75 6.60
C GLY A 149 1.39 5.89 5.26
N SER A 150 0.93 5.22 4.19
CA SER A 150 1.47 5.46 2.84
C SER A 150 0.92 6.75 2.26
N THR A 151 1.72 7.39 1.40
CA THR A 151 1.27 8.55 0.63
C THR A 151 0.46 8.13 -0.59
N VAL A 152 -0.77 8.66 -0.69
CA VAL A 152 -1.67 8.52 -1.84
C VAL A 152 -1.62 9.80 -2.68
N THR A 153 -1.38 9.67 -3.98
CA THR A 153 -1.52 10.78 -4.92
C THR A 153 -2.93 10.79 -5.50
N VAL A 154 -3.71 11.84 -5.24
CA VAL A 154 -5.06 12.01 -5.77
C VAL A 154 -5.02 13.01 -6.92
N ARG A 155 -5.52 12.62 -8.09
CA ARG A 155 -5.64 13.50 -9.26
C ARG A 155 -7.01 14.18 -9.26
N THR A 156 -7.02 15.50 -9.37
CA THR A 156 -8.25 16.31 -9.47
C THR A 156 -8.37 16.96 -10.84
N ALA A 157 -9.60 17.19 -11.27
CA ALA A 157 -9.88 17.77 -12.58
C ALA A 157 -9.66 19.28 -12.59
N VAL A 158 -9.08 19.75 -13.70
CA VAL A 158 -9.06 21.16 -14.10
C VAL A 158 -9.61 21.25 -15.52
N PRO A 159 -10.86 21.74 -15.71
CA PRO A 159 -11.44 21.88 -17.04
C PRO A 159 -10.65 22.89 -17.86
N SER A 160 -10.18 22.48 -19.03
CA SER A 160 -9.38 23.34 -19.90
C SER A 160 -9.47 22.96 -21.37
N GLY A 161 -9.50 23.97 -22.23
CA GLY A 161 -9.47 23.81 -23.68
C GLY A 161 -10.86 23.66 -24.32
N SER A 162 -10.95 24.07 -25.58
CA SER A 162 -12.21 24.15 -26.34
C SER A 162 -12.91 22.81 -26.56
N THR A 163 -12.18 21.69 -26.46
CA THR A 163 -12.76 20.35 -26.54
C THR A 163 -13.60 20.01 -25.33
N CYS A 164 -13.27 20.54 -24.15
CA CYS A 164 -14.07 20.33 -22.95
C CYS A 164 -15.34 21.18 -22.95
N ASP A 165 -15.32 22.38 -23.55
CA ASP A 165 -16.43 23.33 -23.49
C ASP A 165 -17.76 22.76 -24.00
N ALA A 166 -17.71 21.86 -24.99
CA ALA A 166 -18.92 21.22 -25.54
C ALA A 166 -19.55 20.20 -24.59
N ASP A 167 -18.73 19.35 -23.95
CA ASP A 167 -19.21 18.26 -23.09
C ASP A 167 -19.41 18.71 -21.63
N TYR A 168 -18.71 19.76 -21.20
CA TYR A 168 -18.66 20.22 -19.81
C TYR A 168 -20.03 20.51 -19.19
N PRO A 169 -21.00 21.16 -19.88
CA PRO A 169 -22.33 21.41 -19.31
C PRO A 169 -23.08 20.11 -18.98
N ALA A 170 -22.99 19.10 -19.85
CA ALA A 170 -23.63 17.80 -19.63
C ALA A 170 -22.98 17.05 -18.47
N ARG A 171 -21.64 17.03 -18.42
CA ARG A 171 -20.90 16.38 -17.34
C ARG A 171 -21.17 17.04 -15.99
N THR A 172 -21.18 18.38 -15.94
CA THR A 172 -21.50 19.14 -14.73
C THR A 172 -22.93 18.87 -14.25
N ALA A 173 -23.89 18.82 -15.16
CA ALA A 173 -25.28 18.51 -14.80
C ALA A 173 -25.46 17.07 -14.28
N ALA A 174 -24.75 16.09 -14.86
CA ALA A 174 -24.78 14.70 -14.40
C ALA A 174 -24.16 14.57 -13.01
N TRP A 175 -22.94 15.11 -12.82
CA TRP A 175 -22.28 15.13 -11.52
C TRP A 175 -23.06 15.90 -10.46
N GLY A 176 -23.80 16.96 -10.82
CA GLY A 176 -24.67 17.66 -9.88
C GLY A 176 -25.77 16.76 -9.30
N PHE A 177 -26.35 15.86 -10.10
CA PHE A 177 -27.32 14.89 -9.62
C PHE A 177 -26.67 13.76 -8.82
N ILE A 178 -25.50 13.27 -9.25
CA ILE A 178 -24.74 12.26 -8.50
C ILE A 178 -24.30 12.81 -7.14
N ALA A 179 -23.79 14.05 -7.09
CA ALA A 179 -23.41 14.71 -5.86
C ALA A 179 -24.59 14.85 -4.91
N PHE A 180 -25.77 15.23 -5.40
CA PHE A 180 -27.01 15.21 -4.61
C PHE A 180 -27.32 13.82 -4.05
N ALA A 181 -27.18 12.76 -4.84
CA ALA A 181 -27.34 11.39 -4.36
C ALA A 181 -26.34 10.99 -3.27
N LEU A 182 -25.18 11.65 -3.22
CA LEU A 182 -24.10 11.42 -2.27
C LEU A 182 -24.13 12.39 -1.07
N GLY A 183 -25.21 13.13 -0.84
CA GLY A 183 -25.31 14.06 0.29
C GLY A 183 -25.07 15.54 -0.05
N GLY A 184 -24.78 15.85 -1.31
CA GLY A 184 -24.54 17.20 -1.81
C GLY A 184 -25.81 18.04 -2.00
N PRO A 185 -25.66 19.28 -2.50
CA PRO A 185 -26.78 20.19 -2.70
C PRO A 185 -27.75 19.69 -3.76
N ALA A 186 -29.06 19.95 -3.54
CA ALA A 186 -30.09 19.57 -4.49
C ALA A 186 -29.98 20.37 -5.82
N PRO A 187 -30.13 19.70 -6.98
CA PRO A 187 -30.26 20.40 -8.25
C PRO A 187 -31.61 21.13 -8.35
N ASP A 188 -31.78 21.97 -9.38
CA ASP A 188 -33.05 22.65 -9.60
C ASP A 188 -34.14 21.66 -10.05
N PHE A 189 -35.14 21.46 -9.20
CA PHE A 189 -36.29 20.61 -9.44
C PHE A 189 -37.52 21.42 -9.84
N ALA A 190 -38.28 20.91 -10.81
CA ALA A 190 -39.55 21.47 -11.22
C ALA A 190 -40.58 21.39 -10.07
N ARG A 191 -41.78 21.95 -10.28
CA ARG A 191 -42.85 21.87 -9.26
C ARG A 191 -43.27 20.44 -8.95
N THR A 192 -43.17 19.58 -9.96
CA THR A 192 -43.48 18.16 -9.89
C THR A 192 -42.38 17.40 -10.63
N VAL A 193 -41.80 16.41 -9.97
CA VAL A 193 -40.76 15.54 -10.52
C VAL A 193 -41.35 14.15 -10.62
N ARG A 194 -41.48 13.63 -11.84
CA ARG A 194 -41.92 12.24 -12.08
C ARG A 194 -40.72 11.32 -11.95
N VAL A 195 -40.86 10.23 -11.19
CA VAL A 195 -39.80 9.25 -11.00
C VAL A 195 -40.29 7.88 -11.46
N VAL A 196 -39.45 7.16 -12.20
CA VAL A 196 -39.70 5.79 -12.66
C VAL A 196 -38.44 4.96 -12.43
N VAL A 197 -38.58 3.74 -11.90
CA VAL A 197 -37.45 2.84 -11.65
C VAL A 197 -37.77 1.48 -12.26
N ASP A 198 -36.90 1.00 -13.15
CA ASP A 198 -37.02 -0.32 -13.78
C ASP A 198 -38.41 -0.58 -14.42
N GLY A 199 -39.00 0.45 -15.02
CA GLY A 199 -40.32 0.36 -15.67
C GLY A 199 -41.51 0.29 -14.71
N SER A 200 -41.30 0.55 -13.42
CA SER A 200 -42.38 0.60 -12.42
C SER A 200 -43.45 1.65 -12.74
N GLU A 201 -44.58 1.59 -12.04
CA GLU A 201 -45.56 2.67 -12.09
C GLU A 201 -44.90 4.00 -11.65
N PRO A 202 -45.03 5.09 -12.44
CA PRO A 202 -44.44 6.37 -12.10
C PRO A 202 -45.04 6.95 -10.82
N TRP A 203 -44.20 7.44 -9.92
CA TRP A 203 -44.61 8.29 -8.80
C TRP A 203 -44.13 9.72 -8.99
N ALA A 204 -44.65 10.64 -8.19
CA ALA A 204 -44.31 12.05 -8.26
C ALA A 204 -43.84 12.59 -6.91
N LEU A 205 -42.81 13.42 -6.96
CA LEU A 205 -42.36 14.25 -5.85
C LEU A 205 -42.74 15.70 -6.16
N ASP A 206 -43.29 16.42 -5.19
CA ASP A 206 -43.31 17.88 -5.29
C ASP A 206 -41.91 18.45 -5.07
N ARG A 207 -41.70 19.75 -5.34
CA ARG A 207 -40.40 20.40 -5.16
C ARG A 207 -39.82 20.23 -3.75
N VAL A 208 -40.65 20.28 -2.71
CA VAL A 208 -40.19 20.21 -1.32
C VAL A 208 -39.74 18.79 -1.00
N ALA A 209 -40.49 17.78 -1.45
CA ALA A 209 -40.10 16.39 -1.33
C ALA A 209 -38.89 16.03 -2.21
N ALA A 210 -38.75 16.66 -3.38
CA ALA A 210 -37.65 16.38 -4.32
C ALA A 210 -36.28 16.84 -3.78
N VAL A 211 -36.22 17.90 -2.97
CA VAL A 211 -34.95 18.35 -2.36
C VAL A 211 -34.53 17.51 -1.15
N ASP A 212 -35.44 16.70 -0.60
CA ASP A 212 -35.18 15.82 0.55
C ASP A 212 -34.71 14.44 0.06
N GLN A 213 -33.43 14.12 0.30
CA GLN A 213 -32.79 12.87 -0.15
C GLN A 213 -33.48 11.62 0.42
N ASP A 214 -34.06 11.70 1.62
CA ASP A 214 -34.74 10.55 2.25
C ASP A 214 -35.98 10.12 1.48
N ARG A 215 -36.55 11.02 0.66
CA ARG A 215 -37.71 10.75 -0.21
C ARG A 215 -37.35 9.94 -1.46
N TRP A 216 -36.06 9.78 -1.75
CA TRP A 216 -35.54 9.04 -2.89
C TRP A 216 -34.92 7.69 -2.51
N SER A 217 -34.88 7.36 -1.21
CA SER A 217 -34.14 6.26 -0.56
C SER A 217 -33.50 5.21 -1.48
N THR A 218 -34.27 4.25 -1.98
CA THR A 218 -33.74 3.10 -2.74
C THR A 218 -32.98 3.50 -4.01
N LEU A 219 -33.33 4.64 -4.62
CA LEU A 219 -32.72 5.13 -5.85
C LEU A 219 -31.37 5.78 -5.58
N LEU A 220 -31.27 6.67 -4.59
CA LEU A 220 -29.98 7.30 -4.26
C LEU A 220 -29.03 6.28 -3.63
N GLU A 221 -29.55 5.33 -2.86
CA GLU A 221 -28.74 4.22 -2.33
C GLU A 221 -28.13 3.36 -3.44
N ALA A 222 -28.86 3.14 -4.55
CA ALA A 222 -28.32 2.45 -5.71
C ALA A 222 -27.17 3.24 -6.38
N ILE A 223 -27.31 4.57 -6.52
CA ILE A 223 -26.23 5.44 -7.02
C ILE A 223 -25.03 5.40 -6.09
N ALA A 224 -25.25 5.56 -4.78
CA ALA A 224 -24.18 5.52 -3.79
C ALA A 224 -23.45 4.18 -3.78
N THR A 225 -24.20 3.08 -3.90
CA THR A 225 -23.63 1.73 -4.00
C THR A 225 -22.81 1.57 -5.27
N ALA A 226 -23.34 1.99 -6.42
CA ALA A 226 -22.63 1.95 -7.70
C ALA A 226 -21.31 2.74 -7.65
N GLY A 227 -21.28 3.89 -6.96
CA GLY A 227 -20.07 4.71 -6.78
C GLY A 227 -19.04 4.15 -5.79
N ARG A 228 -19.48 3.44 -4.75
CA ARG A 228 -18.61 3.00 -3.63
C ARG A 228 -17.85 1.72 -3.91
N VAL A 229 -18.41 0.81 -4.71
CA VAL A 229 -17.80 -0.49 -4.97
C VAL A 229 -16.58 -0.29 -5.87
N PRO A 230 -15.38 -0.78 -5.46
CA PRO A 230 -14.23 -0.77 -6.34
C PRO A 230 -14.54 -1.47 -7.66
N ALA A 231 -14.25 -0.79 -8.75
CA ALA A 231 -14.53 -1.21 -10.11
C ALA A 231 -13.30 -1.90 -10.73
N SER A 232 -13.52 -2.72 -11.76
CA SER A 232 -12.44 -3.36 -12.54
C SER A 232 -11.77 -2.38 -13.52
N THR A 233 -11.85 -1.08 -13.27
CA THR A 233 -11.28 -0.03 -14.12
C THR A 233 -9.83 0.28 -13.72
N PRO A 234 -9.05 0.96 -14.58
CA PRO A 234 -7.68 1.38 -14.21
C PRO A 234 -7.59 2.29 -12.97
N THR A 235 -8.65 3.02 -12.64
CA THR A 235 -8.72 3.89 -11.46
C THR A 235 -9.26 3.18 -10.22
N GLY A 236 -9.82 1.98 -10.39
CA GLY A 236 -10.57 1.27 -9.36
C GLY A 236 -11.94 1.90 -9.06
N MET A 237 -12.37 2.93 -9.81
CA MET A 237 -13.65 3.63 -9.65
C MET A 237 -14.54 3.38 -10.87
N PRO A 238 -15.87 3.36 -10.73
CA PRO A 238 -16.75 3.17 -11.87
C PRO A 238 -16.60 4.33 -12.87
N ARG A 239 -16.82 4.02 -14.15
CA ARG A 239 -16.77 4.98 -15.24
C ARG A 239 -18.10 5.71 -15.37
N LEU A 240 -18.05 7.03 -15.53
CA LEU A 240 -19.22 7.84 -15.84
C LEU A 240 -19.28 8.18 -17.33
N VAL A 241 -20.24 7.59 -18.04
CA VAL A 241 -20.58 7.95 -19.42
C VAL A 241 -21.76 8.93 -19.39
N VAL A 242 -21.66 10.04 -20.12
CA VAL A 242 -22.70 11.07 -20.16
C VAL A 242 -23.03 11.39 -21.61
N ARG A 243 -24.33 11.46 -21.92
CA ARG A 243 -24.87 11.74 -23.26
C ARG A 243 -26.12 12.60 -23.15
N THR A 244 -26.32 13.48 -24.13
CA THR A 244 -27.60 14.18 -24.32
C THR A 244 -28.21 13.68 -25.61
N SER A 245 -29.28 12.91 -25.49
CA SER A 245 -29.99 12.35 -26.64
C SER A 245 -31.39 11.91 -26.21
N THR A 246 -32.25 11.58 -27.16
CA THR A 246 -33.45 10.81 -26.89
C THR A 246 -33.04 9.41 -26.42
N PRO A 247 -33.43 8.96 -25.20
CA PRO A 247 -33.11 7.61 -24.74
C PRO A 247 -33.68 6.54 -25.68
N PRO A 248 -33.04 5.37 -25.82
CA PRO A 248 -33.53 4.29 -26.68
C PRO A 248 -34.91 3.82 -26.23
N ALA A 249 -35.65 3.17 -27.15
CA ALA A 249 -36.98 2.64 -26.85
C ALA A 249 -36.95 1.58 -25.74
N GLU A 250 -35.83 0.87 -25.61
CA GLU A 250 -35.60 -0.12 -24.57
C GLU A 250 -34.19 0.10 -23.99
N THR A 251 -34.07 0.02 -22.66
CA THR A 251 -32.80 0.05 -21.93
C THR A 251 -32.77 -1.15 -21.00
N CYS A 252 -31.83 -2.07 -21.24
CA CYS A 252 -31.65 -3.26 -20.41
C CYS A 252 -32.90 -4.14 -20.23
N GLY A 253 -33.64 -4.40 -21.31
CA GLY A 253 -34.87 -5.18 -21.23
C GLY A 253 -36.09 -4.40 -20.73
N VAL A 254 -35.92 -3.13 -20.35
CA VAL A 254 -36.99 -2.27 -19.82
C VAL A 254 -37.41 -1.26 -20.87
N GLU A 255 -38.70 -1.25 -21.22
CA GLU A 255 -39.25 -0.30 -22.16
C GLU A 255 -39.27 1.12 -21.58
N ARG A 256 -38.93 2.11 -22.42
CA ARG A 256 -38.94 3.51 -22.04
C ARG A 256 -40.35 3.95 -21.64
N PRO A 257 -40.54 4.62 -20.49
CA PRO A 257 -41.88 4.97 -20.02
C PRO A 257 -42.65 5.85 -21.03
N PRO A 258 -43.93 5.56 -21.33
CA PRO A 258 -44.68 6.33 -22.33
C PRO A 258 -44.87 7.80 -21.92
N GLY A 259 -44.85 8.09 -20.62
CA GLY A 259 -45.02 9.43 -20.07
C GLY A 259 -43.84 10.39 -20.29
N VAL A 260 -42.70 9.94 -20.81
CA VAL A 260 -41.55 10.79 -21.17
C VAL A 260 -41.44 11.08 -22.67
N GLY A 261 -42.23 10.39 -23.51
CA GLY A 261 -42.28 10.60 -24.97
C GLY A 261 -40.91 10.48 -25.66
N ASP A 262 -40.71 11.26 -26.73
CA ASP A 262 -39.43 11.36 -27.46
C ASP A 262 -38.53 12.50 -26.97
N ARG A 263 -38.75 12.97 -25.75
CA ARG A 263 -37.96 14.06 -25.16
C ARG A 263 -36.49 13.63 -25.08
N GLU A 264 -35.60 14.56 -25.42
CA GLU A 264 -34.19 14.40 -25.10
C GLU A 264 -33.99 14.45 -23.58
N ALA A 265 -33.11 13.59 -23.09
CA ALA A 265 -32.69 13.54 -21.71
C ALA A 265 -31.18 13.72 -21.61
N LEU A 266 -30.72 14.18 -20.45
CA LEU A 266 -29.35 13.97 -20.03
C LEU A 266 -29.28 12.54 -19.46
N ARG A 267 -28.73 11.62 -20.25
CA ARG A 267 -28.44 10.25 -19.82
C ARG A 267 -27.06 10.19 -19.20
N PHE A 268 -26.94 9.58 -18.03
CA PHE A 268 -25.65 9.15 -17.51
C PHE A 268 -25.67 7.69 -17.07
N GLU A 269 -24.53 7.03 -17.25
CA GLU A 269 -24.33 5.61 -16.96
C GLU A 269 -23.12 5.47 -16.05
N ILE A 270 -23.30 4.76 -14.93
CA ILE A 270 -22.24 4.41 -13.97
C ILE A 270 -21.90 2.93 -14.20
N ASP A 271 -20.74 2.68 -14.80
CA ASP A 271 -20.30 1.35 -15.19
C ASP A 271 -19.08 0.90 -14.37
N PRO A 272 -19.18 -0.15 -13.54
CA PRO A 272 -18.06 -0.66 -12.75
C PRO A 272 -17.12 -1.60 -13.54
N ARG A 273 -17.41 -1.88 -14.82
CA ARG A 273 -16.66 -2.87 -15.61
C ARG A 273 -15.44 -2.29 -16.29
N ALA A 274 -14.54 -3.18 -16.72
CA ALA A 274 -13.37 -2.81 -17.49
C ALA A 274 -13.74 -2.42 -18.94
N ASP A 275 -12.88 -1.64 -19.61
CA ASP A 275 -13.13 -1.15 -20.98
C ASP A 275 -13.19 -2.28 -22.04
N ASP A 276 -12.61 -3.44 -21.73
CA ASP A 276 -12.55 -4.63 -22.59
C ASP A 276 -13.63 -5.69 -22.27
N GLU A 277 -14.47 -5.45 -21.27
CA GLU A 277 -15.57 -6.34 -20.89
C GLU A 277 -16.77 -6.17 -21.84
N GLU A 278 -17.56 -7.24 -22.04
CA GLU A 278 -18.71 -7.18 -22.96
C GLU A 278 -19.75 -6.13 -22.53
N PRO A 279 -20.44 -5.48 -23.49
CA PRO A 279 -21.55 -4.59 -23.18
C PRO A 279 -22.61 -5.36 -22.40
N GLY A 280 -23.12 -4.72 -21.37
CA GLY A 280 -24.13 -5.24 -20.44
C GLY A 280 -24.88 -4.05 -19.89
N CYS A 281 -25.68 -4.22 -18.83
CA CYS A 281 -26.49 -3.12 -18.33
C CYS A 281 -25.76 -2.31 -17.24
N PRO A 282 -25.18 -1.13 -17.54
CA PRO A 282 -24.72 -0.24 -16.50
C PRO A 282 -25.91 0.38 -15.76
N PHE A 283 -25.67 0.83 -14.53
CA PHE A 283 -26.64 1.65 -13.82
C PHE A 283 -26.89 2.94 -14.62
N THR A 284 -28.10 3.14 -15.10
CA THR A 284 -28.44 4.19 -16.06
C THR A 284 -29.49 5.12 -15.50
N VAL A 285 -29.30 6.42 -15.67
CA VAL A 285 -30.27 7.45 -15.27
C VAL A 285 -30.51 8.40 -16.43
N ASP A 286 -31.79 8.61 -16.75
CA ASP A 286 -32.26 9.62 -17.69
C ASP A 286 -32.90 10.79 -16.93
N LEU A 287 -32.28 11.96 -17.03
CA LEU A 287 -32.79 13.20 -16.46
C LEU A 287 -33.51 14.04 -17.52
N TYR A 288 -34.81 14.23 -17.33
CA TYR A 288 -35.65 15.09 -18.14
C TYR A 288 -35.81 16.45 -17.49
N ARG A 289 -35.76 17.51 -18.30
CA ARG A 289 -35.92 18.90 -17.84
C ARG A 289 -36.91 19.66 -18.69
N THR A 290 -37.50 20.70 -18.11
CA THR A 290 -38.56 21.50 -18.75
C THR A 290 -38.13 22.28 -20.00
N GLY A 291 -36.82 22.57 -20.15
CA GLY A 291 -36.29 23.42 -21.22
C GLY A 291 -35.38 22.71 -22.24
N GLY A 292 -35.36 21.37 -22.24
CA GLY A 292 -34.40 20.55 -23.00
C GLY A 292 -33.36 19.89 -22.11
N PRO A 293 -32.48 19.01 -22.62
CA PRO A 293 -31.68 18.09 -21.81
C PRO A 293 -30.72 18.78 -20.83
N LEU A 294 -30.35 20.04 -21.09
CA LEU A 294 -29.42 20.83 -20.26
C LEU A 294 -30.02 22.16 -19.76
N SER A 295 -31.30 22.41 -19.96
CA SER A 295 -31.94 23.70 -19.64
C SER A 295 -33.23 23.52 -18.84
N GLY A 296 -33.47 24.43 -17.91
CA GLY A 296 -34.59 24.38 -16.99
C GLY A 296 -34.41 23.37 -15.85
N ALA A 297 -35.49 23.19 -15.10
CA ALA A 297 -35.53 22.38 -13.90
C ALA A 297 -35.85 20.91 -14.24
N ILE A 298 -35.34 19.98 -13.43
CA ILE A 298 -35.60 18.54 -13.56
C ILE A 298 -37.07 18.26 -13.25
N ASP A 299 -37.80 17.72 -14.23
CA ASP A 299 -39.22 17.35 -14.11
C ASP A 299 -39.46 15.85 -14.28
N GLY A 300 -38.45 15.08 -14.67
CA GLY A 300 -38.51 13.63 -14.78
C GLY A 300 -37.17 12.95 -14.50
N VAL A 301 -37.20 11.83 -13.80
CA VAL A 301 -36.05 10.96 -13.53
C VAL A 301 -36.47 9.53 -13.84
N VAL A 302 -35.78 8.88 -14.78
CA VAL A 302 -35.99 7.45 -15.08
C VAL A 302 -34.69 6.72 -14.78
N VAL A 303 -34.78 5.64 -14.01
CA VAL A 303 -33.62 4.86 -13.58
C VAL A 303 -33.74 3.41 -14.03
N TYR A 304 -32.64 2.86 -14.51
CA TYR A 304 -32.47 1.46 -14.86
C TYR A 304 -31.32 0.91 -14.02
N THR A 305 -31.63 -0.02 -13.12
CA THR A 305 -30.66 -0.54 -12.15
C THR A 305 -29.77 -1.64 -12.71
N GLY A 306 -30.16 -2.24 -13.84
CA GLY A 306 -29.36 -3.23 -14.55
C GLY A 306 -29.16 -4.56 -13.85
N ARG A 307 -30.10 -4.94 -12.97
CA ARG A 307 -30.12 -6.28 -12.37
C ARG A 307 -30.38 -7.38 -13.40
#